data_AF-A0A382S3Y5-F1
#
_entry.id   AF-A0A382S3Y5-F1
#
_cell.length_a   1.000
_cell.length_b   1.000
_cell.length_c   1.000
_cell.angle_alpha   90.00
_cell.angle_beta   90.00
_cell.angle_gamma   90.00
#
_symmetry.space_group_name_H-M   'P 1'
#
loop_
_entity.id
_entity.type
_entity.pdbx_description
1 polymer ?
#
loop_
_entity_poly.entity_id
_entity_poly.type
_entity_poly.pdbx_seq_one_letter_code
_entity_poly.pdbx_strand_id
1 'polypeptide(L)'
;MKTFKEHITEAFSSGGVPVMQQQWQDQDVIPSAETAVEALNSYVGSIGEHEYMNPRLAVKKLQENLSRLGYEFDIPTIEGSSGGEYSLPLRYGNGTFRANYDENPYGEYQETDGISEHIAGGISLLVTVSPVGNGKSLVGAEIVRNADMESTE
;
A
#
# COMPACT_ATOMS: atom_id res chain seq x y z
N MET A 1 -4.58 -15.42 40.28
CA MET A 1 -3.60 -15.84 39.25
C MET A 1 -3.84 -14.93 38.06
N LYS A 2 -2.79 -14.26 37.55
CA LYS A 2 -2.93 -13.31 36.44
C LYS A 2 -3.26 -14.06 35.13
N THR A 3 -3.99 -13.41 34.25
CA THR A 3 -4.36 -14.00 32.95
C THR A 3 -3.22 -13.88 31.94
N PHE A 4 -3.17 -14.77 30.95
CA PHE A 4 -2.17 -14.73 29.88
C PHE A 4 -2.16 -13.37 29.12
N LYS A 5 -3.32 -12.71 29.03
CA LYS A 5 -3.43 -11.35 28.49
C LYS A 5 -2.64 -10.32 29.32
N GLU A 6 -2.74 -10.37 30.65
CA GLU A 6 -1.96 -9.46 31.51
C GLU A 6 -0.45 -9.68 31.39
N HIS A 7 0.01 -10.93 31.18
CA HIS A 7 1.44 -11.20 31.01
C HIS A 7 1.99 -10.64 29.69
N ILE A 8 1.19 -10.70 28.62
CA ILE A 8 1.55 -10.04 27.36
C ILE A 8 1.57 -8.52 27.58
N THR A 9 0.57 -7.92 28.21
CA THR A 9 0.56 -6.47 28.42
C THR A 9 1.71 -5.97 29.30
N GLU A 10 2.10 -6.72 30.34
CA GLU A 10 3.24 -6.37 31.21
C GLU A 10 4.60 -6.52 30.50
N ALA A 11 4.79 -7.56 29.67
CA ALA A 11 6.05 -7.78 28.94
C ALA A 11 6.33 -6.68 27.89
N PHE A 12 5.30 -6.04 27.37
CA PHE A 12 5.40 -4.96 26.39
C PHE A 12 5.41 -3.55 27.02
N SER A 13 5.32 -3.43 28.36
CA SER A 13 5.19 -2.13 29.05
C SER A 13 6.39 -1.72 29.91
N SER A 14 7.46 -2.51 30.02
CA SER A 14 8.66 -2.09 30.76
C SER A 14 9.66 -1.35 29.87
N GLY A 15 9.46 -0.04 29.66
CA GLY A 15 10.45 0.74 28.89
C GLY A 15 10.16 2.20 28.56
N GLY A 16 9.00 2.76 28.88
CA GLY A 16 8.85 4.22 29.00
C GLY A 16 8.76 5.04 27.71
N VAL A 17 8.47 4.45 26.55
CA VAL A 17 7.81 5.14 25.43
C VAL A 17 7.16 4.09 24.53
N PRO A 18 5.83 3.90 24.58
CA PRO A 18 5.14 3.23 23.50
C PRO A 18 5.03 4.27 22.37
N VAL A 19 5.97 4.25 21.43
CA VAL A 19 5.49 4.46 20.06
C VAL A 19 4.66 3.22 19.80
N MET A 20 3.35 3.30 20.05
CA MET A 20 2.40 2.40 19.43
C MET A 20 2.54 2.65 17.93
N GLN A 21 3.57 2.08 17.30
CA GLN A 21 3.41 1.63 15.94
C GLN A 21 2.28 0.63 16.07
N GLN A 22 1.07 1.06 15.70
CA GLN A 22 -0.05 0.14 15.48
C GLN A 22 0.54 -1.02 14.69
N GLN A 23 0.75 -2.16 15.35
CA GLN A 23 1.32 -3.30 14.68
C GLN A 23 0.18 -3.89 13.89
N TRP A 24 -0.02 -3.34 12.69
CA TRP A 24 -1.02 -3.78 11.74
C TRP A 24 -0.87 -5.28 11.57
N GLN A 25 -1.93 -6.02 11.86
CA GLN A 25 -1.93 -7.45 11.62
C GLN A 25 -2.24 -7.69 10.14
N ASP A 26 -1.89 -8.87 9.64
CA ASP A 26 -2.15 -9.26 8.24
C ASP A 26 -3.66 -9.13 7.88
N GLN A 27 -4.53 -9.28 8.88
CA GLN A 27 -5.98 -9.10 8.76
C GLN A 27 -6.41 -7.64 8.54
N ASP A 28 -5.62 -6.66 8.99
CA ASP A 28 -5.94 -5.23 8.90
C ASP A 28 -5.54 -4.64 7.55
N VAL A 29 -4.72 -5.34 6.76
CA VAL A 29 -4.25 -4.89 5.45
C VAL A 29 -5.06 -5.47 4.29
N ILE A 30 -5.97 -6.41 4.52
CA ILE A 30 -6.80 -7.00 3.45
C ILE A 30 -7.75 -5.94 2.85
N PRO A 31 -8.06 -5.99 1.55
CA PRO A 31 -8.88 -4.97 0.91
C PRO A 31 -10.30 -4.86 1.51
N SER A 32 -10.80 -5.92 2.16
CA SER A 32 -12.09 -5.95 2.84
C SER A 32 -12.11 -5.23 4.19
N ALA A 33 -10.96 -4.86 4.75
CA ALA A 33 -10.88 -4.18 6.05
C ALA A 33 -11.02 -2.66 5.89
N GLU A 34 -11.81 -2.02 6.76
CA GLU A 34 -11.98 -0.57 6.76
C GLU A 34 -10.67 0.18 7.06
N THR A 35 -9.76 -0.46 7.81
CA THR A 35 -8.43 0.03 8.19
C THR A 35 -7.36 -0.20 7.13
N ALA A 36 -7.65 -0.92 6.04
CA ALA A 36 -6.66 -1.33 5.05
C ALA A 36 -5.87 -0.16 4.47
N VAL A 37 -6.55 0.93 4.12
CA VAL A 37 -5.88 2.11 3.55
C VAL A 37 -4.98 2.80 4.57
N GLU A 38 -5.39 2.90 5.83
CA GLU A 38 -4.58 3.51 6.90
C GLU A 38 -3.35 2.64 7.25
N ALA A 39 -3.55 1.32 7.26
CA ALA A 39 -2.50 0.34 7.47
C ALA A 39 -1.45 0.38 6.36
N LEU A 40 -1.90 0.37 5.10
CA LEU A 40 -1.02 0.47 3.95
C LEU A 40 -0.31 1.83 3.90
N ASN A 41 -1.00 2.93 4.22
CA ASN A 41 -0.39 4.26 4.33
C ASN A 41 0.72 4.34 5.36
N SER A 42 0.49 3.75 6.54
CA SER A 42 1.54 3.64 7.57
C SER A 42 2.76 2.87 7.06
N TYR A 43 2.52 1.79 6.31
CA TYR A 43 3.59 0.94 5.78
C TYR A 43 4.40 1.65 4.68
N VAL A 44 3.74 2.25 3.69
CA VAL A 44 4.42 2.97 2.60
C VAL A 44 5.08 4.26 3.08
N GLY A 45 4.46 4.97 4.02
CA GLY A 45 5.02 6.18 4.64
C GLY A 45 6.34 5.88 5.38
N SER A 46 6.39 4.76 6.11
CA SER A 46 7.62 4.33 6.79
C SER A 46 8.80 4.08 5.85
N ILE A 47 8.53 3.75 4.58
CA ILE A 47 9.55 3.50 3.56
C ILE A 47 9.84 4.78 2.75
N GLY A 48 8.81 5.59 2.50
CA GLY A 48 8.90 6.80 1.68
C GLY A 48 9.51 8.02 2.39
N GLU A 49 9.53 8.08 3.71
CA GLU A 49 10.10 9.24 4.42
C GLU A 49 11.64 9.27 4.46
N HIS A 50 12.31 8.66 3.48
CA HIS A 50 13.77 8.51 3.44
C HIS A 50 14.39 9.17 2.22
N GLU A 51 15.61 9.70 2.39
CA GLU A 51 16.46 10.14 1.30
C GLU A 51 17.13 8.94 0.62
N TYR A 52 16.97 8.80 -0.68
CA TYR A 52 17.57 7.75 -1.47
C TYR A 52 18.55 8.32 -2.50
N MET A 53 19.75 7.72 -2.60
CA MET A 53 20.64 8.00 -3.73
C MET A 53 20.07 7.51 -5.06
N ASN A 54 19.29 6.41 -5.01
CA ASN A 54 18.62 5.87 -6.19
C ASN A 54 17.13 5.70 -5.88
N PRO A 55 16.24 6.52 -6.48
CA PRO A 55 14.81 6.42 -6.22
C PRO A 55 14.22 5.09 -6.68
N ARG A 56 14.82 4.42 -7.67
CA ARG A 56 14.40 3.08 -8.11
C ARG A 56 14.55 2.04 -7.00
N LEU A 57 15.54 2.18 -6.12
CA LEU A 57 15.71 1.28 -4.99
C LEU A 57 14.60 1.48 -3.94
N ALA A 58 14.16 2.72 -3.73
CA ALA A 58 13.04 3.03 -2.84
C ALA A 58 11.75 2.35 -3.32
N VAL A 59 11.44 2.49 -4.61
CA VAL A 59 10.24 1.86 -5.21
C VAL A 59 10.31 0.35 -5.21
N LYS A 60 11.50 -0.23 -5.42
CA LYS A 60 11.68 -1.67 -5.25
C LYS A 60 11.41 -2.13 -3.81
N LYS A 61 11.87 -1.37 -2.81
CA LYS A 61 11.58 -1.67 -1.41
C LYS A 61 10.08 -1.56 -1.10
N LEU A 62 9.39 -0.56 -1.66
CA LEU A 62 7.93 -0.44 -1.57
C LEU A 62 7.26 -1.67 -2.17
N GLN A 63 7.70 -2.14 -3.33
CA GLN A 63 7.19 -3.36 -3.97
C GLN A 63 7.40 -4.60 -3.11
N GLU A 64 8.61 -4.84 -2.61
CA GLU A 64 8.91 -6.01 -1.76
C GLU A 64 8.05 -6.02 -0.49
N ASN A 65 7.74 -4.85 0.05
CA ASN A 65 6.94 -4.67 1.25
C ASN A 65 5.45 -4.87 0.99
N LEU A 66 4.91 -4.26 -0.06
CA LEU A 66 3.52 -4.44 -0.47
C LEU A 66 3.26 -5.89 -0.93
N SER A 67 4.21 -6.51 -1.62
CA SER A 67 4.12 -7.91 -2.06
C SER A 67 4.02 -8.89 -0.89
N ARG A 68 4.67 -8.61 0.25
CA ARG A 68 4.51 -9.42 1.48
C ARG A 68 3.09 -9.38 2.03
N LEU A 69 2.39 -8.27 1.82
CA LEU A 69 0.99 -8.08 2.23
C LEU A 69 0.00 -8.58 1.15
N GLY A 70 0.51 -9.15 0.05
CA GLY A 70 -0.30 -9.63 -1.07
C GLY A 70 -0.68 -8.56 -2.09
N TYR A 71 -0.11 -7.35 -2.00
CA TYR A 71 -0.33 -6.27 -2.97
C TYR A 71 0.79 -6.22 -4.01
N GLU A 72 0.41 -6.19 -5.28
CA GLU A 72 1.33 -6.16 -6.41
C GLU A 72 1.09 -4.92 -7.27
N PHE A 73 2.17 -4.39 -7.84
CA PHE A 73 2.13 -3.29 -8.80
C PHE A 73 3.34 -3.32 -9.72
N ASP A 74 3.18 -2.74 -10.89
CA ASP A 74 4.24 -2.60 -11.88
C ASP A 74 5.15 -1.42 -11.56
N ILE A 75 6.45 -1.66 -11.46
CA ILE A 75 7.43 -0.61 -11.19
C ILE A 75 7.61 0.24 -12.45
N PRO A 76 7.34 1.56 -12.40
CA PRO A 76 7.56 2.44 -13.53
C PRO A 76 9.06 2.62 -13.79
N THR A 77 9.40 3.00 -15.02
CA THR A 77 10.79 3.37 -15.34
C THR A 77 11.07 4.77 -14.77
N ILE A 78 11.62 4.81 -13.56
CA ILE A 78 12.00 6.06 -12.89
C ILE A 78 13.36 6.49 -13.41
N GLU A 79 13.39 7.56 -14.20
CA GLU A 79 14.64 8.21 -14.60
C GLU A 79 15.15 9.05 -13.42
N GLY A 80 16.18 8.56 -12.72
CA GLY A 80 16.63 9.03 -11.40
C GLY A 80 17.09 10.48 -11.28
N SER A 81 16.95 11.29 -12.33
CA SER A 81 17.29 12.71 -12.37
C SER A 81 16.07 13.62 -12.54
N SER A 82 14.97 13.08 -13.05
CA SER A 82 13.74 13.83 -13.30
C SER A 82 12.80 13.55 -12.15
N GLY A 83 12.68 14.51 -11.24
CA GLY A 83 11.61 14.48 -10.25
C GLY A 83 10.27 14.26 -10.94
N GLY A 84 9.36 13.55 -10.30
CA GLY A 84 8.11 13.13 -10.90
C GLY A 84 7.19 12.43 -9.92
N GLU A 85 5.91 12.51 -10.21
CA GLU A 85 4.85 11.81 -9.50
C GLU A 85 4.39 10.62 -10.35
N TYR A 86 4.29 9.45 -9.73
CA TYR A 86 3.90 8.22 -10.40
C TYR A 86 2.69 7.65 -9.66
N SER A 87 1.54 7.60 -10.33
CA SER A 87 0.35 6.90 -9.84
C SER A 87 0.36 5.46 -10.35
N LEU A 88 0.41 4.49 -9.43
CA LEU A 88 0.54 3.07 -9.72
C LEU A 88 -0.67 2.32 -9.17
N PRO A 89 -1.57 1.78 -10.01
CA PRO A 89 -2.72 1.02 -9.52
C PRO A 89 -2.24 -0.26 -8.83
N LEU A 90 -2.75 -0.52 -7.63
CA LEU A 90 -2.43 -1.74 -6.89
C LEU A 90 -3.38 -2.87 -7.29
N ARG A 91 -2.88 -4.11 -7.22
CA ARG A 91 -3.66 -5.34 -7.35
C ARG A 91 -3.47 -6.18 -6.11
N TYR A 92 -4.52 -6.86 -5.66
CA TYR A 92 -4.43 -7.77 -4.51
C TYR A 92 -4.49 -9.23 -4.99
N GLY A 93 -3.46 -10.01 -4.67
CA GLY A 93 -3.28 -11.37 -5.14
C GLY A 93 -3.21 -11.46 -6.67
N ASN A 94 -3.77 -12.52 -7.25
CA ASN A 94 -3.83 -12.71 -8.70
C ASN A 94 -5.10 -12.08 -9.34
N GLY A 95 -5.72 -11.13 -8.64
CA GLY A 95 -7.06 -10.64 -8.98
C GLY A 95 -8.19 -11.64 -8.67
N THR A 96 -9.42 -11.24 -8.95
CA THR A 96 -10.59 -12.13 -8.83
C THR A 96 -11.08 -12.53 -10.22
N PHE A 97 -11.04 -13.84 -10.52
CA PHE A 97 -11.63 -14.39 -11.72
C PHE A 97 -13.12 -14.63 -11.51
N ARG A 98 -13.97 -13.91 -12.25
CA ARG A 98 -15.42 -14.17 -12.25
C ARG A 98 -15.97 -14.27 -13.67
N ALA A 99 -16.93 -15.16 -13.84
CA ALA A 99 -17.80 -15.18 -15.00
C ALA A 99 -19.01 -14.30 -14.67
N ASN A 100 -19.13 -13.17 -15.36
CA ASN A 100 -20.30 -12.31 -15.25
C ASN A 100 -21.37 -12.84 -16.22
N TYR A 101 -22.48 -13.31 -15.67
CA TYR A 101 -23.62 -13.82 -16.44
C TYR A 101 -24.77 -12.80 -16.55
N ASP A 102 -24.61 -11.58 -16.01
CA ASP A 102 -25.67 -10.58 -15.92
C ASP A 102 -25.95 -9.95 -17.30
N GLU A 103 -24.91 -9.68 -18.07
CA GLU A 103 -25.02 -9.03 -19.39
C GLU A 103 -25.05 -10.01 -20.57
N ASN A 104 -24.58 -11.25 -20.39
CA ASN A 104 -24.56 -12.25 -21.47
C ASN A 104 -24.77 -13.68 -20.93
N PRO A 105 -25.74 -14.47 -21.44
CA PRO A 105 -25.97 -15.86 -21.01
C PRO A 105 -24.79 -16.81 -21.30
N TYR A 106 -23.78 -16.35 -22.05
CA TYR A 106 -22.53 -17.08 -22.29
C TYR A 106 -21.48 -16.87 -21.20
N GLY A 107 -21.66 -15.90 -20.30
CA GLY A 107 -20.70 -15.56 -19.25
C GLY A 107 -19.46 -14.88 -19.83
N GLU A 108 -19.31 -13.57 -19.65
CA GLU A 108 -18.05 -12.91 -20.00
C GLU A 108 -17.07 -12.99 -18.83
N TYR A 109 -15.84 -13.39 -19.14
CA TYR A 109 -14.77 -13.45 -18.15
C TYR A 109 -14.30 -12.01 -17.85
N GLN A 110 -14.49 -11.56 -16.62
CA GLN A 110 -13.90 -10.31 -16.13
C GLN A 110 -12.78 -10.65 -15.14
N GLU A 111 -11.58 -10.19 -15.47
CA GLU A 111 -10.46 -10.11 -14.54
C GLU A 111 -10.56 -8.78 -13.79
N THR A 112 -10.60 -8.84 -12.47
CA THR A 112 -10.64 -7.65 -11.61
C THR A 112 -9.39 -7.59 -10.74
N ASP A 113 -9.02 -6.40 -10.28
CA ASP A 113 -7.83 -6.14 -9.45
C ASP A 113 -7.90 -6.71 -8.02
N GLY A 114 -9.04 -7.30 -7.61
CA GLY A 114 -9.23 -7.90 -6.28
C GLY A 114 -9.46 -6.89 -5.14
N ILE A 115 -9.43 -5.58 -5.43
CA ILE A 115 -9.58 -4.50 -4.45
C ILE A 115 -10.87 -3.72 -4.72
N SER A 116 -11.19 -3.45 -5.99
CA SER A 116 -12.34 -2.67 -6.46
C SER A 116 -13.70 -3.18 -5.94
N GLU A 117 -13.79 -4.46 -5.59
CA GLU A 117 -15.01 -5.06 -5.01
C GLU A 117 -15.27 -4.64 -3.56
N HIS A 118 -14.20 -4.30 -2.83
CA HIS A 118 -14.26 -3.91 -1.43
C HIS A 118 -14.10 -2.40 -1.24
N ILE A 119 -13.29 -1.77 -2.08
CA ILE A 119 -13.03 -0.34 -2.08
C ILE A 119 -13.47 0.18 -3.46
N ALA A 120 -14.54 0.97 -3.50
CA ALA A 120 -15.06 1.51 -4.75
C ALA A 120 -13.95 2.25 -5.53
N GLY A 121 -13.71 1.84 -6.78
CA GLY A 121 -12.67 2.37 -7.66
C GLY A 121 -11.26 1.78 -7.44
N GLY A 122 -11.05 0.97 -6.41
CA GLY A 122 -9.75 0.44 -6.05
C GLY A 122 -8.82 1.46 -5.39
N ILE A 123 -7.56 1.09 -5.24
CA ILE A 123 -6.52 1.93 -4.63
C ILE A 123 -5.29 2.02 -5.53
N SER A 124 -4.60 3.15 -5.47
CA SER A 124 -3.34 3.37 -6.17
C SER A 124 -2.26 3.84 -5.21
N LEU A 125 -1.02 3.44 -5.48
CA LEU A 125 0.17 3.94 -4.83
C LEU A 125 0.69 5.15 -5.60
N LEU A 126 0.63 6.31 -4.96
CA LEU A 126 1.25 7.54 -5.42
C LEU A 126 2.68 7.61 -4.91
N VAL A 127 3.64 7.63 -5.83
CA VAL A 127 5.07 7.80 -5.50
C VAL A 127 5.55 9.14 -6.02
N THR A 128 6.00 10.00 -5.11
CA THR A 128 6.55 11.31 -5.45
C THR A 128 8.07 11.31 -5.29
N VAL A 129 8.80 11.52 -6.38
CA VAL A 129 10.26 11.62 -6.38
C VAL A 129 10.66 13.08 -6.52
N SER A 130 11.32 13.64 -5.51
CA SER A 130 11.80 15.02 -5.50
C SER A 130 13.33 15.06 -5.37
N PRO A 131 14.07 15.69 -6.31
CA PRO A 131 15.52 15.80 -6.21
C PRO A 131 15.90 16.82 -5.12
N VAL A 132 16.72 16.41 -4.15
CA VAL A 132 17.10 17.24 -2.99
C VAL A 132 18.50 17.85 -3.13
N GLY A 133 19.26 17.44 -4.16
CA GLY A 133 20.63 17.86 -4.41
C GLY A 133 21.67 16.82 -4.01
N ASN A 134 22.94 17.02 -4.37
CA ASN A 134 24.04 16.06 -4.15
C ASN A 134 23.82 14.65 -4.74
N GLY A 135 22.99 14.53 -5.78
CA GLY A 135 22.63 13.23 -6.36
C GLY A 135 21.68 12.40 -5.49
N LYS A 136 21.07 13.00 -4.46
CA LYS A 136 20.01 12.37 -3.66
C LYS A 136 18.62 12.80 -4.14
N SER A 137 17.66 11.89 -3.98
CA SER A 137 16.24 12.10 -4.22
C SER A 137 15.45 11.68 -2.99
N LEU A 138 14.47 12.49 -2.59
CA LEU A 138 13.47 12.14 -1.59
C LEU A 138 12.32 11.42 -2.31
N VAL A 139 11.85 10.31 -1.75
CA VAL A 139 10.82 9.48 -2.38
C VAL A 139 9.61 9.34 -1.47
N GLY A 140 8.65 10.27 -1.53
CA GLY A 140 7.38 10.14 -0.83
C GLY A 140 6.52 9.03 -1.42
N ALA A 141 5.73 8.35 -0.59
CA ALA A 141 4.80 7.32 -1.02
C ALA A 141 3.50 7.40 -0.21
N GLU A 142 2.36 7.37 -0.89
CA GLU A 142 1.02 7.44 -0.29
C GLU A 142 0.05 6.52 -1.05
N ILE A 143 -0.88 5.91 -0.35
CA ILE A 143 -2.01 5.15 -0.91
C ILE A 143 -3.21 6.06 -0.99
N VAL A 144 -3.73 6.21 -2.21
CA VAL A 144 -4.92 6.98 -2.53
C VAL A 144 -6.03 6.06 -3.01
N ARG A 145 -7.28 6.40 -2.65
CA ARG A 145 -8.47 5.72 -3.17
C ARG A 145 -8.83 6.36 -4.52
N ASN A 146 -9.00 5.56 -5.56
CA ASN A 146 -9.24 6.12 -6.89
C ASN A 146 -10.58 6.88 -6.99
N ALA A 147 -11.59 6.48 -6.19
CA ALA A 147 -12.86 7.20 -6.11
C ALA A 147 -12.73 8.66 -5.59
N ASP A 148 -11.71 8.95 -4.79
CA ASP A 148 -11.44 10.31 -4.28
C ASP A 148 -10.69 11.15 -5.33
N MET A 149 -9.87 10.52 -6.16
CA MET A 149 -9.19 11.16 -7.28
C MET A 149 -10.17 11.64 -8.36
N GLU A 150 -11.22 10.87 -8.65
CA GLU A 150 -12.24 11.23 -9.65
C GLU A 150 -13.20 12.34 -9.18
N SER A 151 -13.24 12.62 -7.87
CA SER A 151 -14.08 13.69 -7.29
C SER A 151 -13.42 15.08 -7.31
N THR A 152 -12.18 15.19 -7.77
CA THR A 152 -11.40 16.45 -7.77
C THR A 152 -11.35 17.14 -9.15
N GLU A 153 -12.09 16.65 -10.15
CA GLU A 153 -12.23 17.30 -11.48
C GLU A 153 -13.46 18.21 -11.61
#